data_AF-A0A366E7J9-F1
#
_entry.id   AF-A0A366E7J9-F1
#
_cell.length_a   1.000
_cell.length_b   1.000
_cell.length_c   1.000
_cell.angle_alpha   90.00
_cell.angle_beta   90.00
_cell.angle_gamma   90.00
#
_symmetry.space_group_name_H-M   'P 1'
#
loop_
_entity.id
_entity.type
_entity.pdbx_description
1 polymer ?
#
loop_
_entity_poly.entity_id
_entity_poly.type
_entity_poly.pdbx_seq_one_letter_code
_entity_poly.pdbx_strand_id
1 'polypeptide(L)' 'MKNAKMRTIQQKMNDFKRFGFTLLALSVFMYLGVIIPTETVTPSKTITLMTGTVVLLGLSLIFFTKAIKYKKDMQSIDE' A
#
# COMPACT_ATOMS: atom_id res chain seq x y z
N MET A 1 29.12 -6.10 -13.40
CA MET A 1 28.02 -6.90 -12.79
C MET A 1 27.34 -6.24 -11.59
N LYS A 2 28.04 -5.46 -10.73
CA LYS A 2 27.47 -4.73 -9.57
C LYS A 2 26.26 -3.85 -9.93
N ASN A 3 26.37 -3.09 -11.03
CA ASN A 3 25.35 -2.11 -11.46
C ASN A 3 24.01 -2.73 -11.90
N ALA A 4 24.03 -3.96 -12.43
CA ALA A 4 22.82 -4.65 -12.88
C ALA A 4 21.97 -5.13 -11.68
N LYS A 5 22.61 -5.68 -10.64
CA LYS A 5 21.92 -6.06 -9.40
C LYS A 5 21.28 -4.86 -8.71
N MET A 6 21.98 -3.73 -8.67
CA MET A 6 21.49 -2.50 -8.05
C MET A 6 20.23 -1.98 -8.75
N ARG A 7 20.23 -1.95 -10.09
CA ARG A 7 19.03 -1.59 -10.87
C ARG A 7 17.84 -2.50 -10.59
N THR A 8 18.04 -3.81 -10.50
CA THR A 8 16.95 -4.77 -10.20
C THR A 8 16.36 -4.56 -8.81
N ILE A 9 17.19 -4.25 -7.80
CA ILE A 9 16.71 -3.99 -6.44
C ILE A 9 15.95 -2.64 -6.40
N GLN A 10 16.43 -1.61 -7.09
CA GLN A 10 15.69 -0.33 -7.21
C GLN A 10 14.33 -0.51 -7.87
N GLN A 11 14.26 -1.30 -8.94
CA GLN A 11 12.99 -1.61 -9.61
C GLN A 11 12.01 -2.30 -8.66
N LYS A 12 12.46 -3.36 -7.94
CA LYS A 12 11.63 -4.04 -6.93
C LYS A 12 11.16 -3.10 -5.83
N MET A 13 12.03 -2.22 -5.32
CA MET A 13 11.67 -1.22 -4.32
C MET A 13 10.59 -0.27 -4.85
N ASN A 14 10.75 0.22 -6.07
CA ASN A 14 9.80 1.13 -6.70
C ASN A 14 8.43 0.46 -6.93
N ASP A 15 8.42 -0.83 -7.26
CA ASP A 15 7.18 -1.61 -7.39
C ASP A 15 6.48 -1.74 -6.03
N PHE A 16 7.19 -2.10 -4.96
CA PHE A 16 6.60 -2.17 -3.62
C PHE A 16 6.05 -0.82 -3.14
N LYS A 17 6.75 0.28 -3.46
CA LYS A 17 6.28 1.64 -3.15
C LYS A 17 5.01 2.00 -3.94
N ARG A 18 4.95 1.64 -5.23
CA ARG A 18 3.77 1.83 -6.08
C ARG A 18 2.59 1.00 -5.58
N PHE A 19 2.79 -0.27 -5.27
CA PHE A 19 1.76 -1.13 -4.68
C PHE A 19 1.21 -0.57 -3.37
N GLY A 20 2.09 -0.14 -2.45
CA GLY A 20 1.70 0.51 -1.20
C GLY A 20 0.84 1.74 -1.44
N PHE A 21 1.23 2.60 -2.39
CA PHE A 21 0.49 3.82 -2.74
C PHE A 21 -0.85 3.52 -3.39
N THR A 22 -0.92 2.54 -4.29
CA THR A 22 -2.18 2.11 -4.91
C THR A 22 -3.15 1.55 -3.87
N LEU A 23 -2.68 0.71 -2.95
CA LEU A 23 -3.48 0.18 -1.84
C LEU A 23 -3.99 1.30 -0.92
N LEU A 24 -3.14 2.30 -0.65
CA LEU A 24 -3.51 3.47 0.13
C LEU A 24 -4.60 4.29 -0.57
N ALA A 25 -4.42 4.62 -1.84
CA ALA A 25 -5.41 5.33 -2.64
C ALA A 25 -6.74 4.57 -2.71
N LEU A 26 -6.68 3.26 -2.95
CA LEU A 26 -7.85 2.38 -2.97
C LEU A 26 -8.60 2.41 -1.62
N SER A 27 -7.87 2.36 -0.51
CA SER A 27 -8.48 2.43 0.82
C SER A 27 -9.18 3.77 1.08
N VAL A 28 -8.63 4.89 0.59
CA VAL A 28 -9.27 6.21 0.68
C VAL A 28 -10.57 6.23 -0.12
N PHE A 29 -10.57 5.73 -1.35
CA PHE A 29 -11.80 5.64 -2.14
C PHE A 29 -12.86 4.74 -1.49
N MET A 30 -12.43 3.63 -0.91
CA MET A 30 -13.32 2.71 -0.21
C MET A 30 -13.92 3.35 1.04
N TYR A 31 -13.14 4.15 1.77
CA TYR A 31 -13.60 4.95 2.91
C TYR A 31 -14.56 6.07 2.50
N LEU A 32 -14.35 6.72 1.35
CA LEU A 32 -15.32 7.67 0.81
C LEU A 32 -16.68 7.00 0.55
N GLY A 33 -16.69 5.74 0.09
CA GLY A 33 -17.91 4.94 -0.04
C GLY A 33 -18.61 4.61 1.29
N VAL A 34 -17.90 4.69 2.42
CA VAL A 34 -18.49 4.56 3.78
C VAL A 34 -19.08 5.90 4.24
N ILE A 35 -18.42 7.01 3.94
CA ILE A 35 -18.83 8.36 4.36
C ILE A 35 -20.06 8.84 3.60
N ILE A 36 -20.20 8.52 2.31
CA ILE A 36 -21.33 8.98 1.49
C ILE A 36 -22.59 8.23 1.93
N PRO A 37 -23.54 8.89 2.61
CA PRO A 37 -24.78 8.25 3.01
C PRO A 37 -25.63 8.08 1.76
N THR A 38 -25.98 6.83 1.45
CA THR A 38 -26.95 6.50 0.42
C THR A 38 -28.14 5.82 1.07
N GLU A 39 -29.34 6.08 0.60
CA GLU A 39 -30.58 5.53 1.19
C GLU A 39 -30.65 3.99 1.13
N THR A 40 -29.71 3.36 0.41
CA THR A 40 -29.59 1.92 0.21
C THR A 40 -28.47 1.25 1.01
N VAL A 41 -27.70 1.98 1.84
CA VAL A 41 -26.66 1.36 2.68
C VAL A 41 -27.26 0.66 3.89
N THR A 42 -27.39 -0.66 3.76
CA THR A 42 -27.65 -1.54 4.92
C THR A 42 -26.44 -1.49 5.88
N PRO A 43 -26.64 -1.53 7.21
CA PRO A 43 -25.54 -1.53 8.19
C PRO A 43 -24.46 -2.59 7.93
N SER A 44 -24.87 -3.76 7.39
CA SER A 44 -23.97 -4.84 7.00
C SER A 44 -22.99 -4.45 5.89
N LYS A 45 -23.42 -3.65 4.90
CA LYS A 45 -22.55 -3.15 3.82
C LYS A 45 -21.52 -2.16 4.35
N THR A 46 -21.94 -1.27 5.25
CA THR A 46 -21.06 -0.30 5.91
C THR A 46 -19.97 -1.00 6.71
N ILE A 47 -20.33 -2.01 7.51
CA ILE A 47 -19.36 -2.81 8.29
C ILE A 47 -18.36 -3.53 7.37
N THR A 48 -18.84 -4.10 6.26
CA THR A 48 -18.00 -4.79 5.28
C THR A 48 -17.00 -3.83 4.62
N LEU A 49 -17.46 -2.66 4.19
CA LEU A 49 -16.62 -1.63 3.56
C LEU A 49 -15.60 -1.05 4.55
N MET A 50 -16.01 -0.81 5.81
CA MET A 50 -15.13 -0.30 6.85
C MET A 50 -14.04 -1.32 7.21
N THR A 51 -14.42 -2.59 7.38
CA THR A 51 -13.47 -3.68 7.64
C THR A 51 -12.49 -3.86 6.49
N GLY A 52 -12.98 -3.85 5.24
CA GLY A 52 -12.13 -3.92 4.05
C GLY A 52 -11.16 -2.75 3.94
N THR A 53 -11.60 -1.54 4.29
CA THR A 53 -10.75 -0.34 4.35
C THR A 53 -9.60 -0.52 5.35
N VAL A 54 -9.89 -0.99 6.56
CA VAL A 54 -8.87 -1.23 7.60
C VAL A 54 -7.87 -2.30 7.15
N VAL A 55 -8.33 -3.38 6.53
CA VAL A 55 -7.46 -4.43 5.98
C VAL A 55 -6.56 -3.88 4.87
N LEU A 56 -7.09 -3.10 3.94
CA LEU A 56 -6.32 -2.49 2.84
C LEU A 56 -5.28 -1.49 3.37
N LEU A 57 -5.63 -0.69 4.38
CA LEU A 57 -4.70 0.22 5.06
C LEU A 57 -3.58 -0.57 5.74
N GLY A 58 -3.92 -1.63 6.48
CA GLY A 58 -2.93 -2.50 7.13
C GLY A 58 -1.97 -3.12 6.12
N LEU A 59 -2.49 -3.64 5.00
CA LEU A 59 -1.67 -4.17 3.90
C LEU A 59 -0.78 -3.08 3.30
N SER A 60 -1.32 -1.90 3.02
CA SER A 60 -0.56 -0.76 2.50
C SER A 60 0.63 -0.42 3.40
N LEU A 61 0.43 -0.34 4.71
CA LEU A 61 1.49 -0.08 5.69
C LEU A 61 2.57 -1.17 5.68
N ILE A 62 2.19 -2.44 5.59
CA ILE A 62 3.15 -3.56 5.47
C ILE A 62 4.00 -3.41 4.20
N PHE A 63 3.36 -3.10 3.06
CA PHE A 63 4.07 -2.89 1.80
C PHE A 63 5.01 -1.68 1.85
N PHE A 64 4.58 -0.57 2.44
CA PHE A 64 5.44 0.59 2.65
C PHE A 64 6.62 0.30 3.58
N THR A 65 6.38 -0.42 4.68
CA THR A 65 7.45 -0.81 5.62
C THR A 65 8.48 -1.69 4.93
N LYS A 66 8.04 -2.67 4.12
CA LYS A 66 8.94 -3.48 3.29
C LYS A 66 9.70 -2.62 2.28
N ALA A 67 9.05 -1.70 1.58
CA ALA A 67 9.71 -0.80 0.62
C ALA A 67 10.78 0.08 1.30
N ILE A 68 10.51 0.60 2.49
CA ILE A 68 11.46 1.40 3.28
C ILE A 68 12.65 0.54 3.71
N LYS A 69 12.41 -0.70 4.16
CA LYS A 69 13.47 -1.64 4.50
C LYS A 69 14.38 -1.93 3.31
N TYR A 70 13.81 -2.25 2.14
CA TYR A 70 14.59 -2.46 0.92
C TYR A 70 15.38 -1.22 0.51
N LYS A 71 14.81 -0.01 0.66
CA LYS A 71 15.52 1.25 0.40
C LYS A 71 16.76 1.40 1.32
N LYS A 72 16.60 1.08 2.60
CA LYS A 72 17.68 1.16 3.60
C LYS A 72 18.79 0.15 3.31
N ASP A 73 18.42 -1.09 3.00
CA ASP A 73 19.38 -2.15 2.65
C ASP A 73 20.16 -1.79 1.37
N MET A 74 19.53 -1.11 0.40
CA MET A 74 20.22 -0.59 -0.78
C MET A 74 21.27 0.48 -0.46
N GLN A 75 20.94 1.45 0.41
CA GLN A 75 21.89 2.50 0.79
C GLN A 75 23.12 1.94 1.51
N SER A 76 22.96 0.91 2.34
CA SER A 76 24.08 0.25 3.02
C SER A 76 24.97 -0.61 2.11
N ILE A 77 24.55 -0.91 0.88
CA ILE A 77 25.35 -1.67 -0.11
C ILE A 77 26.10 -0.71 -1.05
N ASP A 78 25.66 0.54 -1.13
CA ASP A 78 26.30 1.62 -1.89
C ASP A 78 27.44 2.32 -1.09
N GLU A 79 27.43 2.22 0.24
CA GLU A 79 28.56 2.53 1.14
C GLU A 79 29.58 1.38 1.19
#